data_AF-A0A7S1AML1-F1
#
_entry.id   AF-A0A7S1AML1-F1
#
_cell.length_a   1.000
_cell.length_b   1.000
_cell.length_c   1.000
_cell.angle_alpha   90.00
_cell.angle_beta   90.00
_cell.angle_gamma   90.00
#
_symmetry.space_group_name_H-M   'P 1'
#
loop_
_entity.id
_entity.type
_entity.pdbx_description
1 polymer ?
#
loop_
_entity_poly.entity_id
_entity_poly.type
_entity_poly.pdbx_seq_one_letter_code
_entity_poly.pdbx_strand_id
1 'polypeptide(L)'
;FWLKRVQRRGITMSFWGYALKPGATHTPKSAQNEVLHLSQACLHKPVDGKNALEVSDDSNSYALMILEKGKTEYASFDLFFNSGKYTFRNKGKSEIHLTGYFEPEALGEDSEEEVAPKKQRK
;
A
#
# COMPACT_ATOMS: atom_id res chain seq x y z
N PHE A 1 10.26 -15.01 -38.82
CA PHE A 1 10.00 -13.71 -38.17
C PHE A 1 8.97 -13.91 -37.06
N TRP A 2 9.43 -14.00 -35.80
CA TRP A 2 8.56 -14.25 -34.64
C TRP A 2 7.99 -12.92 -34.15
N LEU A 3 6.66 -12.73 -34.22
CA LEU A 3 6.00 -11.57 -33.63
C LEU A 3 6.15 -11.65 -32.11
N LYS A 4 6.91 -10.71 -31.51
CA LYS A 4 6.78 -10.44 -30.08
C LYS A 4 5.35 -9.97 -29.84
N ARG A 5 4.55 -10.81 -29.19
CA ARG A 5 3.26 -10.44 -28.64
C ARG A 5 3.50 -9.24 -27.71
N VAL A 6 2.99 -8.06 -28.08
CA VAL A 6 2.93 -6.93 -27.16
C VAL A 6 1.86 -7.31 -26.14
N GLN A 7 2.31 -7.80 -24.99
CA GLN A 7 1.45 -8.01 -23.85
C GLN A 7 1.03 -6.62 -23.37
N ARG A 8 -0.19 -6.18 -23.69
CA ARG A 8 -0.81 -5.05 -23.00
C ARG A 8 -0.93 -5.48 -21.53
N ARG A 9 -0.09 -4.93 -20.66
CA ARG A 9 -0.26 -5.09 -19.23
C ARG A 9 -1.49 -4.27 -18.86
N GLY A 10 -2.58 -4.94 -18.52
CA GLY A 10 -3.66 -4.26 -17.81
C GLY A 10 -3.10 -3.71 -16.51
N ILE A 11 -3.56 -2.52 -16.11
CA ILE A 11 -3.30 -2.00 -14.76
C ILE A 11 -4.04 -2.95 -13.81
N THR A 12 -3.31 -3.86 -13.15
CA THR A 12 -3.88 -4.78 -12.17
C THR A 12 -3.40 -4.38 -10.78
N MET A 13 -4.31 -3.91 -9.95
CA MET A 13 -4.04 -3.78 -8.51
C MET A 13 -4.02 -5.18 -7.89
N SER A 14 -3.01 -5.45 -7.06
CA SER A 14 -2.85 -6.76 -6.41
C SER A 14 -3.09 -6.65 -4.91
N PHE A 15 -4.01 -7.44 -4.37
CA PHE A 15 -4.27 -7.46 -2.92
C PHE A 15 -3.00 -7.74 -2.12
N TRP A 16 -2.84 -7.00 -1.03
CA TRP A 16 -1.80 -7.20 -0.04
C TRP A 16 -2.39 -7.26 1.37
N GLY A 17 -1.90 -8.21 2.17
CA GLY A 17 -2.28 -8.32 3.57
C GLY A 17 -1.15 -8.91 4.40
N TYR A 18 -1.04 -8.47 5.66
CA TYR A 18 0.00 -8.93 6.57
C TYR A 18 -0.48 -8.95 8.03
N ALA A 19 -0.24 -10.07 8.72
CA ALA A 19 -0.50 -10.22 10.15
C ALA A 19 0.73 -9.85 10.97
N LEU A 20 0.80 -8.60 11.44
CA LEU A 20 1.92 -8.06 12.18
C LEU A 20 1.83 -8.42 13.67
N LYS A 21 2.62 -9.44 14.04
CA LYS A 21 2.71 -9.97 15.41
C LYS A 21 3.18 -8.89 16.41
N PRO A 22 2.84 -9.03 17.71
CA PRO A 22 3.33 -8.14 18.77
C PRO A 22 4.85 -7.98 18.73
N GLY A 23 5.34 -6.74 18.74
CA GLY A 23 6.78 -6.42 18.73
C GLY A 23 7.49 -6.65 17.40
N ALA A 24 6.83 -7.27 16.41
CA ALA A 24 7.43 -7.57 15.11
C ALA A 24 7.49 -6.33 14.20
N THR A 25 8.37 -6.43 13.20
CA THR A 25 8.49 -5.47 12.12
C THR A 25 8.27 -6.14 10.76
N HIS A 26 7.85 -5.36 9.77
CA HIS A 26 7.69 -5.83 8.41
C HIS A 26 7.95 -4.72 7.38
N THR A 27 8.78 -5.03 6.39
CA THR A 27 9.08 -4.15 5.24
C THR A 27 8.48 -4.79 3.99
N PRO A 28 7.33 -4.30 3.49
CA PRO A 28 6.68 -4.87 2.31
C PRO A 28 7.57 -4.74 1.07
N LYS A 29 7.63 -5.79 0.25
CA LYS A 29 8.38 -5.82 -1.01
C LYS A 29 7.50 -6.35 -2.13
N SER A 30 7.40 -5.61 -3.22
CA SER A 30 6.87 -6.05 -4.51
C SER A 30 8.01 -6.43 -5.46
N ALA A 31 7.74 -7.36 -6.37
CA ALA A 31 8.67 -7.81 -7.41
C ALA A 31 8.90 -6.77 -8.53
N GLN A 32 8.03 -5.76 -8.66
CA GLN A 32 8.01 -4.84 -9.81
C GLN A 32 8.05 -3.36 -9.41
N ASN A 33 8.68 -3.04 -8.27
CA ASN A 33 8.73 -1.67 -7.72
C ASN A 33 7.34 -1.01 -7.55
N GLU A 34 6.30 -1.82 -7.36
CA GLU A 34 4.94 -1.33 -7.14
C GLU A 34 4.86 -0.50 -5.84
N VAL A 35 3.94 0.45 -5.82
CA VAL A 35 3.64 1.27 -4.64
C VAL A 35 2.61 0.53 -3.80
N LEU A 36 2.86 0.38 -2.51
CA LEU A 36 1.86 -0.15 -1.59
C LEU A 36 0.88 0.97 -1.21
N HIS A 37 -0.38 0.83 -1.59
CA HIS A 37 -1.47 1.53 -0.93
C HIS A 37 -1.84 0.77 0.35
N LEU A 38 -1.57 1.36 1.51
CA LEU A 38 -2.09 0.85 2.78
C LEU A 38 -3.48 1.43 2.98
N SER A 39 -4.49 0.58 3.04
CA SER A 39 -5.88 1.02 3.13
C SER A 39 -6.45 0.88 4.54
N GLN A 40 -6.05 -0.16 5.29
CA GLN A 40 -6.71 -0.51 6.54
C GLN A 40 -5.79 -1.21 7.54
N ALA A 41 -6.09 -1.06 8.82
CA ALA A 41 -5.54 -1.90 9.88
C ALA A 41 -6.60 -2.22 10.96
N CYS A 42 -6.54 -3.42 11.53
CA CYS A 42 -7.39 -3.80 12.66
C CYS A 42 -6.67 -4.70 13.67
N LEU A 43 -7.19 -4.75 14.90
CA LEU A 43 -6.71 -5.69 15.91
C LEU A 43 -7.23 -7.11 15.63
N HIS A 44 -6.34 -8.09 15.74
CA HIS A 44 -6.71 -9.51 15.74
C HIS A 44 -6.65 -10.08 17.15
N LYS A 45 -7.79 -10.62 17.62
CA LYS A 45 -7.95 -11.19 18.98
C LYS A 45 -7.39 -10.26 20.07
N PRO A 46 -7.92 -9.02 20.19
CA PRO A 46 -7.32 -7.99 21.03
C PRO A 46 -7.28 -8.37 22.51
N VAL A 47 -6.15 -8.07 23.14
CA VAL A 47 -5.95 -8.05 24.59
C VAL A 47 -5.89 -6.62 25.10
N ASP A 48 -6.04 -6.45 26.40
CA ASP A 48 -6.06 -5.12 27.00
C ASP A 48 -4.73 -4.37 26.82
N GLY A 49 -4.83 -3.07 26.58
CA GLY A 49 -3.71 -2.17 26.35
C GLY A 49 -3.67 -1.59 24.94
N LYS A 50 -2.93 -0.50 24.81
CA LYS A 50 -2.72 0.22 23.55
C LYS A 50 -1.76 -0.54 22.64
N ASN A 51 -2.03 -0.48 21.35
CA ASN A 51 -1.22 -1.05 20.28
C ASN A 51 -0.98 0.06 19.25
N ALA A 52 0.26 0.51 19.13
CA ALA A 52 0.63 1.51 18.14
C ALA A 52 1.20 0.83 16.90
N LEU A 53 0.72 1.22 15.73
CA LEU A 53 1.39 0.93 14.47
C LEU A 53 2.31 2.12 14.16
N GLU A 54 3.61 1.85 14.07
CA GLU A 54 4.59 2.83 13.62
C GLU A 54 5.08 2.47 12.22
N VAL A 55 5.50 3.49 11.49
CA VAL A 55 6.25 3.36 10.24
C VAL A 55 7.57 4.12 10.37
N SER A 56 8.64 3.52 9.87
CA SER A 56 9.96 4.17 9.85
C SER A 56 10.64 4.03 8.50
N ASP A 57 11.40 5.05 8.13
CA ASP A 57 12.46 4.99 7.13
C ASP A 57 13.83 4.95 7.82
N ASP A 58 14.92 5.19 7.09
CA ASP A 58 16.29 5.17 7.62
C ASP A 58 16.57 6.28 8.64
N SER A 59 15.76 7.34 8.67
CA SER A 59 16.03 8.56 9.45
C SER A 59 14.99 8.81 10.54
N ASN A 60 13.72 8.52 10.27
CA ASN A 60 12.60 8.93 11.10
C ASN A 60 11.64 7.78 11.39
N SER A 61 10.91 7.91 12.51
CA SER A 61 9.82 7.00 12.88
C SER A 61 8.59 7.81 13.25
N TYR A 62 7.42 7.40 12.76
CA TYR A 62 6.14 8.06 12.95
C TYR A 62 5.09 7.06 13.40
N ALA A 63 4.26 7.43 14.38
CA ALA A 63 3.08 6.66 14.73
C ALA A 63 1.96 6.93 13.71
N LEU A 64 1.46 5.89 13.05
CA LEU A 64 0.34 5.99 12.12
C LEU A 64 -1.01 5.93 12.84
N MET A 65 -1.08 5.11 13.89
CA MET A 65 -2.31 4.93 14.66
C MET A 65 -2.04 4.33 16.04
N ILE A 66 -3.04 4.43 16.91
CA ILE A 66 -3.11 3.72 18.19
C ILE A 66 -4.47 3.02 18.27
N LEU A 67 -4.46 1.69 18.42
CA LEU A 67 -5.64 0.86 18.61
C LEU A 67 -5.70 0.31 20.03
N GLU A 68 -6.90 0.18 20.57
CA GLU A 68 -7.15 -0.34 21.91
C GLU A 68 -8.48 -1.10 21.95
N LYS A 69 -8.45 -2.26 22.60
CA LYS A 69 -9.61 -3.12 22.77
C LYS A 69 -10.79 -2.37 23.38
N GLY A 70 -11.98 -2.54 22.80
CA GLY A 70 -13.22 -1.91 23.27
C GLY A 70 -13.27 -0.38 23.10
N LYS A 71 -12.31 0.22 22.38
CA LYS A 71 -12.29 1.66 22.08
C LYS A 71 -12.18 1.89 20.57
N THR A 72 -10.97 1.74 20.04
CA THR A 72 -10.67 1.92 18.62
C THR A 72 -9.91 0.69 18.17
N GLU A 73 -10.59 -0.24 17.51
CA GLU A 73 -9.99 -1.52 17.11
C GLU A 73 -9.63 -1.60 15.62
N TYR A 74 -9.86 -0.50 14.90
CA TYR A 74 -9.64 -0.38 13.46
C TYR A 74 -9.28 1.06 13.07
N ALA A 75 -8.53 1.21 11.98
CA ALA A 75 -8.27 2.48 11.30
C ALA A 75 -8.27 2.28 9.77
N SER A 76 -8.77 3.29 9.06
CA SER A 76 -8.62 3.42 7.60
C SER A 76 -7.48 4.39 7.28
N PHE A 77 -6.85 4.16 6.13
CA PHE A 77 -5.76 4.96 5.61
C PHE A 77 -5.96 5.20 4.12
N ASP A 78 -5.35 6.29 3.66
CA ASP A 78 -5.11 6.57 2.25
C ASP A 78 -3.64 6.96 2.13
N LEU A 79 -2.76 5.97 2.27
CA LEU A 79 -1.31 6.17 2.38
C LEU A 79 -0.57 5.30 1.38
N PHE A 80 0.42 5.89 0.72
CA PHE A 80 1.20 5.25 -0.33
C PHE A 80 2.66 5.10 0.11
N PHE A 81 3.18 3.88 0.02
CA PHE A 81 4.54 3.54 0.44
C PHE A 81 5.33 2.91 -0.70
N ASN A 82 6.50 3.47 -0.98
CA ASN A 82 7.45 2.84 -1.88
C ASN A 82 7.86 1.48 -1.32
N SER A 83 7.64 0.43 -2.11
CA SER A 83 8.03 -0.94 -1.77
C SER A 83 9.50 -1.01 -1.34
N GLY A 84 9.77 -1.68 -0.22
CA GLY A 84 11.11 -1.92 0.30
C GLY A 84 11.74 -0.77 1.08
N LYS A 85 11.13 0.42 1.12
CA LYS A 85 11.72 1.60 1.81
C LYS A 85 11.22 1.83 3.23
N TYR A 86 9.98 1.43 3.52
CA TYR A 86 9.34 1.72 4.80
C TYR A 86 9.09 0.44 5.60
N THR A 87 9.34 0.51 6.90
CA THR A 87 9.17 -0.62 7.83
C THR A 87 8.06 -0.31 8.82
N PHE A 88 7.05 -1.18 8.84
CA PHE A 88 5.99 -1.15 9.83
C PHE A 88 6.43 -1.85 11.10
N ARG A 89 6.02 -1.33 12.26
CA ARG A 89 6.28 -1.92 13.58
C ARG A 89 5.02 -1.93 14.43
N ASN A 90 4.72 -3.06 15.05
CA ASN A 90 3.66 -3.17 16.05
C ASN A 90 4.24 -2.99 17.45
N LYS A 91 3.95 -1.85 18.08
CA LYS A 91 4.20 -1.60 19.51
C LYS A 91 2.93 -1.87 20.31
N GLY A 92 2.75 -3.11 20.69
CA GLY A 92 1.56 -3.56 21.39
C GLY A 92 1.65 -5.02 21.80
N LYS A 93 0.59 -5.52 22.42
CA LYS A 93 0.46 -6.94 22.82
C LYS A 93 -0.51 -7.72 21.92
N SER A 94 -1.32 -7.02 21.14
CA SER A 94 -2.25 -7.59 20.18
C SER A 94 -1.62 -7.64 18.79
N GLU A 95 -1.97 -8.64 18.00
CA GLU A 95 -1.63 -8.68 16.58
C GLU A 95 -2.43 -7.62 15.81
N ILE A 96 -1.80 -7.00 14.81
CA ILE A 96 -2.43 -6.03 13.92
C ILE A 96 -2.47 -6.63 12.52
N HIS A 97 -3.65 -6.76 11.93
CA HIS A 97 -3.79 -7.10 10.50
C HIS A 97 -3.73 -5.81 9.70
N LEU A 98 -2.83 -5.76 8.72
CA LEU A 98 -2.69 -4.67 7.76
C LEU A 98 -3.21 -5.17 6.41
N THR A 99 -3.99 -4.35 5.71
CA THR A 99 -4.47 -4.68 4.36
C THR A 99 -4.39 -3.47 3.44
N GLY A 100 -4.30 -3.79 2.15
CA GLY A 100 -4.20 -2.81 1.08
C GLY A 100 -3.97 -3.50 -0.25
N TYR A 101 -3.29 -2.81 -1.16
CA TYR A 101 -2.95 -3.37 -2.46
C TYR A 101 -1.72 -2.71 -3.05
N PHE A 102 -1.02 -3.44 -3.92
CA PHE A 102 0.06 -2.89 -4.72
C PHE A 102 -0.51 -2.28 -6.00
N GLU A 103 -0.11 -1.04 -6.28
CA GLU A 103 -0.35 -0.31 -7.50
C GLU A 103 0.88 -0.38 -8.41
N PRO A 104 0.71 -0.70 -9.70
CA PRO A 104 1.79 -0.56 -10.67
C PRO A 104 2.33 0.86 -10.66
N GLU A 105 3.66 1.02 -10.65
CA GLU A 105 4.28 2.32 -10.90
C GLU A 105 3.77 2.82 -12.26
N ALA A 106 3.01 3.91 -12.26
CA ALA A 106 2.35 4.41 -13.47
C ALA A 106 3.42 4.66 -14.55
N LEU A 107 3.45 3.80 -15.56
CA LEU A 107 4.31 3.97 -16.73
C LEU A 107 3.72 5.09 -17.59
N GLY A 108 3.91 6.35 -17.18
CA GLY A 108 3.61 7.55 -17.94
C GLY A 108 2.15 7.67 -18.38
N GLU A 109 1.43 8.63 -17.82
CA GLU A 109 0.27 9.20 -18.51
C GLU A 109 0.73 9.75 -19.87
N ASP A 110 0.65 8.94 -20.92
CA ASP A 110 0.78 9.41 -22.30
C ASP A 110 -0.58 10.02 -22.67
N SER A 111 -0.70 11.30 -22.30
CA SER A 111 -1.61 12.35 -22.77
C SER A 111 -2.84 11.94 -23.57
N GLU A 112 -4.02 12.32 -23.07
CA GLU A 112 -5.23 12.53 -23.87
C GLU A 112 -4.97 13.67 -24.89
N GLU A 113 -4.40 13.35 -26.06
CA GLU A 113 -4.43 14.27 -27.21
C GLU A 113 -5.87 14.41 -27.73
N GLU A 114 -6.53 15.50 -27.35
CA GLU A 114 -7.72 16.05 -28.00
C GLU A 114 -7.52 16.17 -29.53
N VAL A 115 -8.08 15.22 -30.28
CA VAL A 115 -8.02 15.22 -31.75
C VAL A 115 -9.00 16.27 -32.31
N ALA A 116 -8.53 17.51 -32.46
CA ALA A 116 -9.31 18.56 -33.15
C ALA A 116 -9.65 18.15 -34.61
N PRO A 117 -10.88 18.39 -35.09
CA PRO A 117 -11.27 17.96 -36.43
C PRO A 117 -10.62 18.85 -37.50
N LYS A 118 -9.80 18.25 -38.38
CA LYS A 118 -9.27 18.94 -39.56
C LYS A 118 -10.39 19.23 -40.55
N LYS A 119 -10.74 20.50 -40.74
CA LYS A 119 -11.61 20.98 -41.83
C LYS A 119 -11.01 20.59 -43.19
N GLN A 120 -11.70 19.75 -43.95
CA GLN A 120 -11.43 19.56 -45.38
C GLN A 120 -11.78 20.86 -46.12
N ARG A 121 -10.78 21.52 -46.73
CA ARG A 121 -11.01 22.53 -47.76
C ARG A 121 -11.11 21.79 -49.10
N LYS A 122 -12.23 22.01 -49.80
CA LYS A 122 -12.43 21.64 -51.20
C LYS A 122 -11.60 22.54 -52.11
#